data_AF-A0A2H0DHP4-F1
#
_entry.id   AF-A0A2H0DHP4-F1
#
_cell.length_a   1.000
_cell.length_b   1.000
_cell.length_c   1.000
_cell.angle_alpha   90.00
_cell.angle_beta   90.00
_cell.angle_gamma   90.00
#
_symmetry.space_group_name_H-M   'P 1'
#
loop_
_entity.id
_entity.type
_entity.pdbx_description
1 polymer ?
#
loop_
_entity_poly.entity_id
_entity_poly.type
_entity_poly.pdbx_seq_one_letter_code
_entity_poly.pdbx_strand_id
1 'polypeptide(L)'
;MIAPGKPLVWLEGEVKSPPFSLGARLRTGFLLRRLQSGERLRMPDSRPMPSLGKRCYELRIADGSRDWRILYRMDRDAILILEVFAKGSRKTPRAALAAAKGRLRRYDDACR
;
A
#
# COMPACT_ATOMS: atom_id res chain seq x y z
N MET A 1 16.44 -13.23 18.99
CA MET A 1 15.28 -12.30 19.01
C MET A 1 15.04 -11.80 17.59
N ILE A 2 13.83 -12.00 17.05
CA ILE A 2 13.46 -11.43 15.76
C ILE A 2 13.25 -9.93 15.99
N ALA A 3 14.03 -9.07 15.32
CA ALA A 3 13.82 -7.63 15.41
C ALA A 3 12.36 -7.30 14.99
N PRO A 4 11.67 -6.40 15.71
CA PRO A 4 10.32 -6.01 15.31
C PRO A 4 10.36 -5.46 13.88
N GLY A 5 9.47 -5.97 13.02
CA GLY A 5 9.33 -5.45 11.67
C GLY A 5 8.83 -4.01 11.69
N LYS A 6 9.08 -3.27 10.61
CA LYS A 6 8.60 -1.88 10.44
C LYS A 6 7.10 -1.81 10.73
N PRO A 7 6.61 -0.87 11.56
CA PRO A 7 5.17 -0.64 11.72
C PRO A 7 4.49 -0.34 10.38
N LEU A 8 3.23 -0.76 10.27
CA LEU A 8 2.31 -0.31 9.24
C LEU A 8 1.58 0.93 9.76
N VAL A 9 1.73 2.05 9.07
CA VAL A 9 1.05 3.31 9.39
C VAL A 9 -0.04 3.54 8.35
N TRP A 10 -1.30 3.46 8.76
CA TRP A 10 -2.45 3.61 7.87
C TRP A 10 -2.86 5.08 7.81
N LEU A 11 -2.67 5.72 6.66
CA LEU A 11 -3.17 7.09 6.41
C LEU A 11 -4.58 7.07 5.82
N GLU A 12 -4.93 6.03 5.07
CA GLU A 12 -6.27 5.84 4.50
C GLU A 12 -6.51 4.37 4.12
N GLY A 13 -7.77 3.96 4.25
CA GLY A 13 -8.26 2.68 3.77
C GLY A 13 -8.03 1.55 4.77
N GLU A 14 -8.60 0.41 4.44
CA GLU A 14 -8.56 -0.77 5.30
C GLU A 14 -8.56 -2.05 4.45
N VAL A 15 -8.03 -3.13 5.03
CA VAL A 15 -8.05 -4.47 4.42
C VAL A 15 -8.92 -5.36 5.28
N LYS A 16 -10.20 -5.48 4.90
CA LYS A 16 -11.20 -6.30 5.58
C LYS A 16 -11.90 -7.24 4.59
N SER A 17 -12.39 -8.36 5.12
CA SER A 17 -13.26 -9.29 4.40
C SER A 17 -14.63 -9.29 5.08
N PRO A 18 -15.70 -8.83 4.41
CA PRO A 18 -15.75 -8.15 3.11
C PRO A 18 -15.14 -6.72 3.14
N PRO A 19 -14.83 -6.07 2.00
CA PRO A 19 -15.09 -6.50 0.60
C PRO A 19 -14.00 -7.38 -0.04
N PHE A 20 -12.82 -7.54 0.57
CA PHE A 20 -11.82 -8.49 0.06
C PHE A 20 -12.35 -9.92 0.24
N SER A 21 -12.07 -10.83 -0.70
CA SER A 21 -12.19 -12.25 -0.36
C SER A 21 -11.22 -12.61 0.77
N LEU A 22 -11.48 -13.74 1.42
CA LEU A 22 -10.56 -14.28 2.43
C LEU A 22 -9.15 -14.48 1.85
N GLY A 23 -9.04 -15.04 0.64
CA GLY A 23 -7.76 -15.28 -0.02
C GLY A 23 -6.99 -13.99 -0.28
N ALA A 24 -7.68 -12.94 -0.73
CA ALA A 24 -7.05 -11.65 -0.98
C ALA A 24 -6.60 -10.95 0.28
N ARG A 25 -7.38 -11.03 1.37
CA ARG A 25 -6.98 -10.49 2.68
C ARG A 25 -5.75 -11.22 3.22
N LEU A 26 -5.70 -12.55 3.12
CA LEU A 26 -4.54 -13.35 3.53
C LEU A 26 -3.29 -13.02 2.69
N ARG A 27 -3.44 -12.97 1.36
CA ARG A 27 -2.36 -12.58 0.45
C ARG A 27 -1.83 -11.18 0.77
N THR A 28 -2.73 -10.24 1.04
CA THR A 28 -2.37 -8.88 1.43
C THR A 28 -1.58 -8.89 2.74
N GLY A 29 -2.06 -9.58 3.78
CA GLY A 29 -1.36 -9.70 5.06
C GLY A 29 0.05 -10.29 4.91
N PHE A 30 0.19 -11.34 4.11
CA PHE A 30 1.49 -11.96 3.80
C PHE A 30 2.47 -10.97 3.13
N LEU A 31 2.01 -10.24 2.11
CA LEU A 31 2.86 -9.26 1.42
C LEU A 31 3.20 -8.06 2.31
N LEU A 32 2.26 -7.57 3.11
CA LEU A 32 2.53 -6.52 4.09
C LEU A 32 3.58 -6.98 5.11
N ARG A 33 3.51 -8.23 5.60
CA ARG A 33 4.52 -8.78 6.51
C ARG A 33 5.93 -8.78 5.90
N ARG A 34 6.06 -9.15 4.62
CA ARG A 34 7.34 -9.07 3.89
C ARG A 34 7.87 -7.64 3.81
N LEU A 35 7.01 -6.67 3.53
CA LEU A 35 7.39 -5.25 3.54
C LEU A 35 7.86 -4.80 4.94
N GLN A 36 7.17 -5.22 6.00
CA GLN A 36 7.57 -4.93 7.38
C GLN A 36 8.96 -5.52 7.71
N SER A 37 9.31 -6.67 7.15
CA SER A 37 10.66 -7.25 7.26
C SER A 37 11.73 -6.52 6.44
N GLY A 38 11.37 -5.43 5.75
CA GLY A 38 12.30 -4.64 4.94
C GLY A 38 12.50 -5.17 3.52
N GLU A 39 11.71 -6.16 3.09
CA GLU A 39 11.81 -6.70 1.75
C GLU A 39 11.30 -5.71 0.70
N ARG A 40 12.04 -5.60 -0.42
CA ARG A 40 11.60 -4.85 -1.59
C ARG A 40 10.87 -5.76 -2.56
N LEU A 41 9.55 -5.76 -2.48
CA LEU A 41 8.69 -6.50 -3.41
C LEU A 41 8.86 -5.96 -4.85
N ARG A 42 8.75 -6.86 -5.82
CA ARG A 42 8.86 -6.58 -7.26
C ARG A 42 7.62 -7.09 -8.00
N MET A 43 7.59 -6.90 -9.31
CA MET A 43 6.54 -7.47 -10.17
C MET A 43 6.51 -9.00 -10.02
N PRO A 44 5.32 -9.62 -10.01
CA PRO A 44 4.01 -9.01 -10.27
C PRO A 44 3.35 -8.33 -9.05
N ASP A 45 3.86 -8.53 -7.83
CA ASP A 45 3.23 -8.13 -6.57
C ASP A 45 3.30 -6.64 -6.27
N SER A 46 4.40 -5.98 -6.64
CA SER A 46 4.59 -4.56 -6.43
C SER A 46 5.32 -3.90 -7.58
N ARG A 47 5.00 -2.64 -7.85
CA ARG A 47 5.73 -1.80 -8.81
C ARG A 47 6.02 -0.41 -8.25
N PRO A 48 7.14 0.22 -8.62
CA PRO A 48 7.39 1.62 -8.31
C PRO A 48 6.28 2.54 -8.85
N MET A 49 5.95 3.58 -8.09
CA MET A 49 4.98 4.60 -8.48
C MET A 49 5.57 6.01 -8.33
N PRO A 50 6.49 6.42 -9.23
CA PRO A 50 7.17 7.72 -9.16
C PRO A 50 6.21 8.91 -9.23
N SER A 51 5.04 8.72 -9.86
CA SER A 51 4.00 9.73 -9.94
C SER A 51 3.39 10.10 -8.59
N LEU A 52 3.51 9.25 -7.57
CA LEU A 52 3.06 9.52 -6.19
C LEU A 52 4.17 10.19 -5.35
N GLY A 53 5.42 9.76 -5.53
CA GLY A 53 6.58 10.34 -4.84
C GLY A 53 7.77 9.38 -4.77
N LYS A 54 8.84 9.82 -4.11
CA LYS A 54 10.01 8.97 -3.83
C LYS A 54 9.61 7.82 -2.90
N ARG A 55 10.18 6.62 -3.13
CA ARG A 55 9.93 5.41 -2.32
C ARG A 55 8.46 4.99 -2.26
N CYS A 56 7.64 5.46 -3.21
CA CYS A 56 6.24 5.11 -3.32
C CYS A 56 6.05 3.99 -4.33
N TYR A 57 5.14 3.08 -4.01
CA TYR A 57 4.89 1.84 -4.73
C TYR A 57 3.40 1.50 -4.74
N GLU A 58 3.01 0.63 -5.66
CA GLU A 58 1.68 0.07 -5.75
C GLU A 58 1.75 -1.45 -5.54
N LEU A 59 1.12 -1.94 -4.46
CA LEU A 59 0.87 -3.37 -4.24
C LEU A 59 -0.31 -3.82 -5.08
N ARG A 60 -0.21 -5.02 -5.68
CA ARG A 60 -1.17 -5.58 -6.62
C ARG A 60 -1.70 -6.89 -6.08
N ILE A 61 -3.00 -6.91 -5.74
CA ILE A 61 -3.67 -8.10 -5.22
C ILE A 61 -4.72 -8.53 -6.24
N ALA A 62 -4.62 -9.77 -6.71
CA ALA A 62 -5.67 -10.39 -7.50
C ALA A 62 -6.73 -10.95 -6.56
N ASP A 63 -8.01 -10.67 -6.83
CA ASP A 63 -9.13 -11.10 -5.99
C ASP A 63 -10.35 -11.48 -6.82
N GLY A 64 -10.13 -12.38 -7.78
CA GLY A 64 -11.18 -12.98 -8.62
C GLY A 64 -11.94 -11.94 -9.44
N SER A 65 -13.12 -11.53 -8.95
CA SER A 65 -14.01 -10.59 -9.63
C SER A 65 -13.55 -9.13 -9.55
N ARG A 66 -12.67 -8.78 -8.60
CA ARG A 66 -12.12 -7.42 -8.45
C ARG A 66 -10.64 -7.52 -8.08
N ASP A 67 -9.78 -6.75 -8.71
CA ASP A 67 -8.39 -6.61 -8.25
C ASP A 67 -8.30 -5.50 -7.20
N TRP A 68 -7.40 -5.61 -6.23
CA TRP A 68 -7.10 -4.52 -5.29
C TRP A 68 -5.74 -3.89 -5.57
N ARG A 69 -5.65 -2.59 -5.30
CA ARG A 69 -4.41 -1.82 -5.32
C ARG A 69 -4.24 -1.12 -3.98
N ILE A 70 -3.03 -1.22 -3.44
CA ILE A 70 -2.64 -0.58 -2.19
C ILE A 70 -1.45 0.31 -2.50
N LEU A 71 -1.63 1.62 -2.34
CA LEU A 71 -0.54 2.57 -2.50
C LEU A 71 0.21 2.63 -1.18
N TYR A 72 1.54 2.50 -1.23
CA TYR A 72 2.35 2.55 -0.02
C TYR A 72 3.66 3.29 -0.23
N ARG A 73 4.22 3.83 0.85
CA ARG A 73 5.60 4.32 0.91
C ARG A 73 6.42 3.43 1.83
N MET A 74 7.64 3.12 1.41
CA MET A 74 8.60 2.37 2.21
C MET A 74 9.67 3.31 2.78
N ASP A 75 9.57 3.62 4.06
CA ASP A 75 10.56 4.40 4.79
C ASP A 75 11.54 3.49 5.53
N ARG A 76 12.53 4.08 6.20
CA ARG A 76 13.56 3.31 6.92
C ARG A 76 12.96 2.55 8.10
N ASP A 77 12.01 3.20 8.76
CA ASP A 77 11.38 2.82 10.03
C ASP A 77 9.92 2.39 9.86
N ALA A 78 9.19 2.86 8.85
CA ALA A 78 7.77 2.51 8.67
C ALA A 78 7.39 2.10 7.23
N ILE A 79 6.26 1.41 7.10
CA ILE A 79 5.54 1.22 5.84
C ILE A 79 4.23 2.01 5.94
N LEU A 80 4.10 3.05 5.12
CA LEU A 80 2.92 3.91 5.14
C LEU A 80 1.92 3.39 4.11
N ILE A 81 0.69 3.10 4.53
CA ILE A 81 -0.42 2.74 3.64
C ILE A 81 -1.20 4.01 3.32
N LEU A 82 -1.17 4.42 2.05
CA LEU A 82 -1.62 5.74 1.60
C LEU A 82 -3.05 5.74 1.06
N GLU A 83 -3.47 4.60 0.50
CA GLU A 83 -4.78 4.39 -0.12
C GLU A 83 -4.99 2.89 -0.38
N VAL A 84 -6.22 2.40 -0.20
CA VAL A 84 -6.65 1.03 -0.57
C VAL A 84 -7.89 1.13 -1.45
N PHE A 85 -7.84 0.60 -2.67
CA PHE A 85 -9.00 0.66 -3.57
C PHE A 85 -9.12 -0.57 -4.47
N ALA A 86 -10.36 -0.90 -4.82
CA ALA A 86 -10.65 -1.86 -5.86
C ALA A 86 -10.38 -1.22 -7.23
N LYS A 87 -9.71 -1.97 -8.12
CA LYS A 87 -9.46 -1.59 -9.49
C LYS A 87 -10.77 -1.67 -10.29
N GLY A 88 -11.56 -0.60 -10.25
CA GLY A 88 -12.73 -0.43 -11.13
C GLY A 88 -12.40 0.06 -12.54
N SER A 89 -11.22 0.65 -12.75
CA SER A 89 -10.74 1.11 -14.08
C SER A 89 -9.25 0.86 -14.28
N ARG A 90 -8.76 0.96 -15.54
CA ARG A 90 -7.35 0.67 -15.91
C ARG A 90 -6.31 1.59 -15.25
N LYS A 91 -6.70 2.76 -14.72
CA LYS A 91 -5.80 3.73 -14.07
C LYS A 91 -6.29 4.07 -12.66
N THR A 92 -5.35 4.32 -11.74
CA THR A 92 -5.65 4.97 -10.46
C THR A 92 -6.40 6.27 -10.74
N PRO A 93 -7.60 6.49 -10.19
CA PRO A 93 -8.32 7.73 -10.40
C PRO A 93 -7.45 8.92 -10.02
N ARG A 94 -7.41 9.97 -10.86
CA ARG A 94 -6.60 11.17 -10.60
C ARG A 94 -6.88 11.75 -9.21
N ALA A 95 -8.14 11.70 -8.78
CA ALA A 95 -8.57 12.12 -7.45
C ALA A 95 -7.91 11.29 -6.33
N ALA A 96 -7.89 9.96 -6.43
CA ALA A 96 -7.24 9.09 -5.44
C ALA A 96 -5.72 9.35 -5.37
N LEU A 97 -5.07 9.55 -6.52
CA LEU A 97 -3.65 9.91 -6.55
C LEU A 97 -3.40 11.29 -5.90
N ALA A 98 -4.23 12.29 -6.18
CA ALA A 98 -4.12 13.62 -5.59
C ALA A 98 -4.36 13.59 -4.06
N ALA A 99 -5.37 12.85 -3.61
CA ALA A 99 -5.66 12.64 -2.19
C ALA A 99 -4.47 11.96 -1.48
N ALA A 100 -3.94 10.86 -2.05
CA ALA A 100 -2.80 10.16 -1.51
C ALA A 100 -1.55 11.06 -1.41
N LYS A 101 -1.28 11.91 -2.41
CA LYS A 101 -0.22 12.93 -2.35
C LYS A 101 -0.45 13.93 -1.21
N GLY A 102 -1.68 14.41 -1.05
CA GLY A 102 -2.04 15.34 0.02
C GLY A 102 -1.83 14.73 1.40
N ARG A 103 -2.26 13.47 1.62
CA ARG A 103 -2.02 12.73 2.87
C ARG A 103 -0.53 12.55 3.13
N LEU A 104 0.23 12.16 2.11
CA LEU A 104 1.67 11.97 2.21
C LEU A 104 2.40 13.25 2.63
N ARG A 105 2.05 14.38 2.00
CA ARG A 105 2.61 15.69 2.35
C ARG A 105 2.29 16.08 3.79
N ARG A 106 1.04 15.92 4.24
CA ARG A 106 0.66 16.22 5.63
C ARG A 106 1.42 15.37 6.64
N TYR A 107 1.61 14.09 6.34
CA TYR A 107 2.42 13.20 7.17
C TYR A 107 3.87 13.70 7.25
N ASP A 108 4.48 14.02 6.10
CA ASP A 108 5.85 14.54 6.07
C ASP A 108 6.01 15.87 6.81
N ASP A 109 5.04 16.77 6.67
CA ASP A 109 5.05 18.06 7.36
C ASP A 109 4.89 17.91 8.89
N ALA A 110 4.17 16.88 9.36
CA ALA A 110 4.00 16.58 10.79
C ALA A 110 5.19 15.83 11.42
N CYS A 111 6.03 15.19 10.60
CA CYS A 111 7.24 14.48 11.04
C CYS A 111 8.52 15.33 10.94
N ARG A 112 8.42 16.57 10.47
CA ARG A 112 9.50 17.57 10.54
C ARG A 112 9.63 18.10 11.95
#